data_AF-A0A3B3BNS4-F1
#
_entry.id   AF-A0A3B3BNS4-F1
#
_cell.length_a   1.000
_cell.length_b   1.000
_cell.length_c   1.000
_cell.angle_alpha   90.00
_cell.angle_beta   90.00
_cell.angle_gamma   90.00
#
_symmetry.space_group_name_H-M   'P 1'
#
loop_
_entity.id
_entity.type
_entity.pdbx_description
1 polymer ?
#
loop_
_entity_poly.entity_id
_entity_poly.type
_entity_poly.pdbx_seq_one_letter_code
_entity_poly.pdbx_strand_id
1 'polypeptide(L)'
;QTGGVVPFPPLQTYSEEESMMKDAVKKYAQERIAPFVSKMDENSAMDEEVIRSLFEQGLMGIEIDPEYGGTGSTFFASILVIEELAKVDPSVAVLCDIQNTLINVLFTKLGTPAQKEKYLSHLSTDMVSYFDNQQSTTVNLH
;
A
#
# COMPACT_ATOMS: atom_id res chain seq x y z
N GLN A 1 40.18 1.18 -24.10
CA GLN A 1 38.86 1.79 -23.83
C GLN A 1 38.37 1.17 -22.53
N THR A 2 38.63 1.83 -21.41
CA THR A 2 38.34 1.34 -20.06
C THR A 2 36.85 1.55 -19.76
N GLY A 3 36.15 0.45 -19.46
CA GLY A 3 34.72 0.45 -19.16
C GLY A 3 34.39 1.41 -18.02
N GLY A 4 33.56 2.40 -18.32
CA GLY A 4 33.08 3.37 -17.34
C GLY A 4 32.20 2.68 -16.33
N VAL A 5 32.64 2.68 -15.07
CA VAL A 5 31.77 2.39 -13.92
C VAL A 5 30.75 3.53 -13.88
N VAL A 6 29.49 3.24 -14.24
CA VAL A 6 28.40 4.20 -14.08
C VAL A 6 28.27 4.42 -12.56
N PRO A 7 28.40 5.66 -12.05
CA PRO A 7 28.18 5.91 -10.64
C PRO A 7 26.71 5.64 -10.35
N PHE A 8 26.41 4.59 -9.60
CA PHE A 8 25.07 4.39 -9.09
C PHE A 8 24.78 5.52 -8.09
N PRO A 9 23.74 6.34 -8.31
CA PRO A 9 23.35 7.33 -7.33
C PRO A 9 23.01 6.64 -5.99
N PRO A 10 23.12 7.34 -4.85
CA PRO A 10 22.65 6.81 -3.58
C PRO A 10 21.20 6.32 -3.69
N LEU A 11 20.85 5.22 -3.01
CA LEU A 11 19.47 4.67 -2.99
C LEU A 11 18.42 5.65 -2.43
N GLN A 12 18.88 6.74 -1.81
CA GLN A 12 18.08 7.83 -1.26
C GLN A 12 17.75 8.92 -2.30
N THR A 13 18.26 8.79 -3.52
CA THR A 13 17.95 9.73 -4.62
C THR A 13 16.65 9.29 -5.28
N TYR A 14 15.59 10.02 -4.98
CA TYR A 14 14.25 9.79 -5.52
C TYR A 14 14.02 10.58 -6.81
N SER A 15 13.16 10.05 -7.68
CA SER A 15 12.53 10.84 -8.73
C SER A 15 11.60 11.89 -8.13
N GLU A 16 11.21 12.88 -8.95
CA GLU A 16 10.28 13.93 -8.52
C GLU A 16 8.93 13.34 -8.09
N GLU A 17 8.43 12.33 -8.82
CA GLU A 17 7.18 11.62 -8.51
C GLU A 17 7.26 10.86 -7.17
N GLU A 18 8.36 10.13 -6.93
CA GLU A 18 8.61 9.42 -5.68
C GLU A 18 8.73 10.39 -4.48
N SER A 19 9.41 11.53 -4.68
CA SER A 19 9.51 12.56 -3.64
C SER A 19 8.14 13.18 -3.32
N MET A 20 7.34 13.47 -4.35
CA MET A 20 5.98 14.01 -4.17
C MET A 20 5.07 13.00 -3.45
N MET A 21 5.13 11.73 -3.83
CA MET A 21 4.38 10.66 -3.17
C MET A 21 4.75 10.56 -1.70
N LYS A 22 6.05 10.53 -1.40
CA LYS A 22 6.57 10.50 -0.04
C LYS A 22 6.04 11.66 0.82
N ASP A 23 6.14 12.89 0.30
CA ASP A 23 5.68 14.08 1.03
C ASP A 23 4.16 14.09 1.24
N ALA A 24 3.39 13.62 0.24
CA ALA A 24 1.95 13.49 0.33
C ALA A 24 1.53 12.46 1.40
N VAL A 25 2.13 11.27 1.40
CA VAL A 25 1.85 10.22 2.39
C VAL A 25 2.28 10.64 3.78
N LYS A 26 3.44 11.29 3.91
CA LYS A 26 3.90 11.82 5.20
C LYS A 26 2.89 12.79 5.80
N LYS A 27 2.40 13.74 4.99
CA LYS A 27 1.38 14.69 5.42
C LYS A 27 0.08 13.99 5.80
N TYR A 28 -0.38 13.06 4.96
CA TYR A 28 -1.57 12.26 5.23
C TYR A 28 -1.46 11.47 6.54
N ALA A 29 -0.33 10.79 6.77
CA ALA A 29 -0.11 10.00 7.98
C ALA A 29 -0.15 10.88 9.23
N GLN A 30 0.46 12.07 9.19
CA GLN A 30 0.45 13.00 10.31
C GLN A 30 -0.94 13.62 10.59
N GLU A 31 -1.70 13.95 9.54
CA GLU A 31 -2.97 14.64 9.69
C GLU A 31 -4.14 13.67 9.95
N ARG A 32 -4.11 12.48 9.36
CA ARG A 32 -5.23 11.53 9.35
C ARG A 32 -5.01 10.29 10.20
N ILE A 33 -3.79 9.81 10.35
CA ILE A 33 -3.51 8.58 11.11
C ILE A 33 -3.09 8.93 12.55
N ALA A 34 -2.16 9.87 12.73
CA ALA A 34 -1.59 10.21 14.03
C ALA A 34 -2.65 10.48 15.14
N PRO A 35 -3.79 11.15 14.88
CA PRO A 35 -4.81 11.37 15.91
C PRO A 35 -5.46 10.08 16.43
N PHE A 36 -5.48 9.01 15.64
CA PHE A 36 -6.14 7.75 15.98
C PHE A 36 -5.20 6.74 16.63
N VAL A 37 -3.87 6.90 16.51
CA VAL A 37 -2.87 5.92 16.97
C VAL A 37 -3.05 5.55 18.43
N SER A 38 -3.17 6.53 19.34
CA SER A 38 -3.38 6.24 20.77
C SER A 38 -4.65 5.44 21.05
N LYS A 39 -5.75 5.77 20.34
CA LYS A 39 -7.02 5.04 20.46
C LYS A 39 -6.91 3.61 19.93
N MET A 40 -6.22 3.42 18.80
CA MET A 40 -6.05 2.10 18.19
C MET A 40 -5.15 1.20 19.05
N ASP A 41 -4.09 1.75 19.63
CA ASP A 41 -3.18 1.04 20.54
C ASP A 41 -3.91 0.61 21.82
N GLU A 42 -4.62 1.53 22.48
CA GLU A 42 -5.39 1.24 23.71
C GLU A 42 -6.48 0.18 23.50
N ASN A 43 -7.16 0.21 22.35
CA ASN A 43 -8.23 -0.75 22.04
C ASN A 43 -7.73 -2.01 21.34
N SER A 44 -6.43 -2.07 20.99
CA SER A 44 -5.82 -3.14 20.19
C SER A 44 -6.64 -3.47 18.92
N ALA A 45 -7.21 -2.44 18.30
CA ALA A 45 -8.12 -2.57 17.17
C ALA A 45 -7.90 -1.42 16.18
N MET A 46 -7.84 -1.77 14.90
CA MET A 46 -7.72 -0.78 13.82
C MET A 46 -9.05 -0.03 13.67
N ASP A 47 -8.99 1.29 13.56
CA ASP A 47 -10.19 2.10 13.32
C ASP A 47 -10.65 1.96 11.87
N GLU A 48 -11.94 1.67 11.65
CA GLU A 48 -12.52 1.53 10.31
C GLU A 48 -12.38 2.82 9.49
N GLU A 49 -12.37 3.99 10.14
CA GLU A 49 -12.17 5.26 9.45
C GLU A 49 -10.77 5.38 8.84
N VAL A 50 -9.75 4.86 9.53
CA VAL A 50 -8.36 4.82 9.04
C VAL A 50 -8.26 3.89 7.85
N ILE A 51 -8.89 2.72 7.93
CA ILE A 51 -8.92 1.76 6.81
C ILE A 51 -9.59 2.40 5.59
N ARG A 52 -10.78 2.98 5.76
CA ARG A 52 -11.50 3.63 4.67
C ARG A 52 -10.70 4.77 4.05
N SER A 53 -10.03 5.59 4.89
CA SER A 53 -9.23 6.68 4.37
C SER A 53 -8.01 6.20 3.56
N LEU A 54 -7.44 5.03 3.85
CA LEU A 54 -6.37 4.44 3.04
C LEU A 54 -6.85 4.07 1.63
N PHE A 55 -8.07 3.51 1.52
CA PHE A 55 -8.69 3.23 0.22
C PHE A 55 -9.01 4.53 -0.54
N GLU A 56 -9.59 5.53 0.14
CA GLU A 56 -9.89 6.83 -0.46
C GLU A 56 -8.64 7.55 -1.00
N GLN A 57 -7.47 7.34 -0.39
CA GLN A 57 -6.19 7.87 -0.86
C GLN A 57 -5.50 7.01 -1.92
N GLY A 58 -6.06 5.83 -2.28
CA GLY A 58 -5.45 4.91 -3.24
C GLY A 58 -4.19 4.19 -2.74
N LEU A 59 -3.96 4.19 -1.42
CA LEU A 59 -2.77 3.59 -0.82
C LEU A 59 -2.86 2.06 -0.71
N MET A 60 -4.05 1.49 -0.92
CA MET A 60 -4.30 0.03 -0.89
C MET A 60 -4.14 -0.66 -2.26
N GLY A 61 -3.93 0.11 -3.33
CA GLY A 61 -3.85 -0.36 -4.72
C GLY A 61 -2.74 0.31 -5.52
N ILE A 62 -1.56 0.49 -4.92
CA ILE A 62 -0.49 1.31 -5.49
C ILE A 62 0.02 0.74 -6.82
N GLU A 63 0.26 -0.58 -6.87
CA GLU A 63 0.76 -1.28 -8.06
C GLU A 63 -0.34 -1.85 -8.95
N ILE A 64 -1.60 -1.77 -8.51
CA ILE A 64 -2.73 -2.26 -9.32
C ILE A 64 -2.87 -1.37 -10.55
N ASP A 65 -3.13 -1.99 -11.70
CA ASP A 65 -3.35 -1.26 -12.95
C ASP A 65 -4.56 -0.29 -12.81
N PRO A 66 -4.47 0.95 -13.34
CA PRO A 66 -5.59 1.88 -13.33
C PRO A 66 -6.89 1.33 -13.93
N GLU A 67 -6.82 0.32 -14.82
CA GLU A 67 -8.00 -0.37 -15.35
C GLU A 67 -8.84 -1.07 -14.27
N TYR A 68 -8.22 -1.43 -13.13
CA TYR A 68 -8.89 -2.01 -11.96
C TYR A 68 -8.97 -1.02 -10.78
N GLY A 69 -8.83 0.29 -11.02
CA GLY A 69 -8.96 1.32 -9.98
C GLY A 69 -7.73 1.48 -9.09
N GLY A 70 -6.56 0.97 -9.50
CA GLY A 70 -5.30 1.21 -8.82
C GLY A 70 -4.57 2.48 -9.29
N THR A 71 -3.45 2.77 -8.64
CA THR A 71 -2.62 3.95 -8.93
C THR A 71 -1.64 3.69 -10.09
N GLY A 72 -1.34 2.42 -10.41
CA GLY A 72 -0.40 2.05 -11.47
C GLY A 72 1.04 2.50 -11.21
N SER A 73 1.41 2.74 -9.95
CA SER A 73 2.73 3.19 -9.56
C SER A 73 3.71 2.02 -9.41
N THR A 74 4.97 2.33 -9.11
CA THR A 74 6.04 1.33 -9.02
C THR A 74 6.04 0.61 -7.68
N PHE A 75 6.60 -0.60 -7.64
CA PHE A 75 6.86 -1.33 -6.38
C PHE A 75 7.70 -0.51 -5.39
N PHE A 76 8.62 0.32 -5.88
CA PHE A 76 9.42 1.19 -5.03
C PHE A 76 8.57 2.30 -4.39
N ALA A 77 7.57 2.84 -5.10
CA ALA A 77 6.61 3.77 -4.53
C ALA A 77 5.81 3.11 -3.38
N SER A 78 5.40 1.85 -3.52
CA SER A 78 4.75 1.09 -2.43
C SER A 78 5.62 1.05 -1.18
N ILE A 79 6.92 0.79 -1.32
CA ILE A 79 7.87 0.77 -0.20
C ILE A 79 7.97 2.14 0.47
N LEU A 80 8.06 3.22 -0.31
CA LEU A 80 8.10 4.59 0.22
C LEU A 80 6.84 4.94 1.02
N VAL A 81 5.67 4.53 0.52
CA VAL A 81 4.39 4.71 1.24
C VAL A 81 4.43 3.97 2.57
N ILE A 82 4.82 2.69 2.57
CA ILE A 82 4.91 1.86 3.77
C ILE A 82 5.89 2.48 4.79
N GLU A 83 7.04 2.96 4.33
CA GLU A 83 8.03 3.61 5.20
C GLU A 83 7.47 4.87 5.88
N GLU A 84 6.75 5.72 5.16
CA GLU A 84 6.15 6.94 5.73
C GLU A 84 4.99 6.63 6.68
N LEU A 85 4.17 5.61 6.37
CA LEU A 85 3.12 5.15 7.29
C LEU A 85 3.71 4.59 8.58
N ALA A 86 4.79 3.78 8.48
CA ALA A 86 5.43 3.15 9.63
C ALA A 86 6.04 4.15 10.63
N LYS A 87 6.38 5.36 10.17
CA LYS A 87 6.86 6.45 11.05
C LYS A 87 5.78 6.97 12.00
N VAL A 88 4.51 6.77 11.66
CA VAL A 88 3.37 7.18 12.49
C VAL A 88 2.76 6.00 13.21
N ASP A 89 2.42 4.93 12.49
CA ASP A 89 1.85 3.71 13.05
C ASP A 89 2.33 2.46 12.28
N PRO A 90 3.19 1.62 12.89
CA PRO A 90 3.64 0.37 12.29
C PRO A 90 2.51 -0.61 11.95
N SER A 91 1.41 -0.61 12.70
CA SER A 91 0.29 -1.52 12.48
C SER A 91 -0.45 -1.20 11.18
N VAL A 92 -0.65 0.09 10.91
CA VAL A 92 -1.23 0.56 9.64
C VAL A 92 -0.30 0.26 8.47
N ALA A 93 1.01 0.44 8.67
CA ALA A 93 2.00 0.14 7.64
C ALA A 93 2.01 -1.34 7.25
N VAL A 94 1.92 -2.25 8.21
CA VAL A 94 1.85 -3.70 7.94
C VAL A 94 0.57 -4.08 7.20
N LEU A 95 -0.57 -3.48 7.53
CA LEU A 95 -1.81 -3.68 6.79
C LEU A 95 -1.65 -3.29 5.31
N CYS A 96 -1.09 -2.11 5.07
CA CYS A 96 -0.82 -1.59 3.72
C CYS A 96 0.20 -2.47 2.97
N ASP A 97 1.23 -2.95 3.66
CA ASP A 97 2.24 -3.85 3.09
C ASP A 97 1.63 -5.17 2.63
N ILE A 98 0.89 -5.87 3.50
CA ILE A 98 0.27 -7.16 3.13
C ILE A 98 -0.66 -7.00 1.92
N GLN A 99 -1.48 -5.95 1.89
CA GLN A 99 -2.37 -5.72 0.76
C GLN A 99 -1.58 -5.51 -0.54
N ASN A 100 -0.61 -4.59 -0.55
CA ASN A 100 0.11 -4.22 -1.77
C ASN A 100 1.15 -5.26 -2.21
N THR A 101 2.03 -5.70 -1.30
CA THR A 101 3.22 -6.49 -1.67
C THR A 101 2.96 -8.00 -1.70
N LEU A 102 1.94 -8.48 -0.98
CA LEU A 102 1.53 -9.88 -1.02
C LEU A 102 0.28 -10.09 -1.87
N ILE A 103 -0.87 -9.53 -1.47
CA ILE A 103 -2.15 -9.88 -2.07
C ILE A 103 -2.25 -9.36 -3.51
N ASN A 104 -2.00 -8.07 -3.74
CA ASN A 104 -2.11 -7.47 -5.07
C ASN A 104 -1.09 -8.09 -6.04
N VAL A 105 0.13 -8.38 -5.58
CA VAL A 105 1.16 -9.08 -6.37
C VAL A 105 0.72 -10.51 -6.71
N LEU A 106 0.11 -11.24 -5.77
CA LEU A 106 -0.38 -12.60 -6.02
C LEU A 106 -1.47 -12.62 -7.09
N PHE A 107 -2.49 -11.75 -6.98
CA PHE A 107 -3.55 -11.67 -7.99
C PHE A 107 -3.03 -11.19 -9.34
N THR A 108 -2.12 -10.23 -9.36
CA THR A 108 -1.51 -9.72 -10.59
C THR A 108 -0.67 -10.79 -11.30
N LYS A 109 0.11 -11.59 -10.56
CA LYS A 109 1.01 -12.60 -11.15
C LYS A 109 0.34 -13.94 -11.43
N LEU A 110 -0.55 -14.41 -10.56
CA LEU A 110 -1.11 -15.77 -10.60
C LEU A 110 -2.60 -15.80 -10.95
N GLY A 111 -3.30 -14.67 -10.88
CA GLY A 111 -4.73 -14.60 -11.17
C GLY A 111 -5.06 -14.84 -12.64
N THR A 112 -6.14 -15.57 -12.90
CA THR A 112 -6.78 -15.62 -14.21
C THR A 112 -7.41 -14.26 -14.57
N PRO A 113 -7.64 -13.94 -15.86
CA PRO A 113 -8.26 -12.66 -16.24
C PRO A 113 -9.58 -12.37 -15.50
N ALA A 114 -10.45 -13.37 -15.36
CA ALA A 114 -11.71 -13.23 -14.63
C ALA A 114 -11.53 -13.00 -13.12
N GLN A 115 -10.47 -13.56 -12.51
CA GLN A 115 -10.15 -13.29 -11.10
C GLN A 115 -9.55 -11.89 -10.93
N LYS A 116 -8.73 -11.42 -11.87
CA LYS A 116 -8.16 -10.08 -11.83
C LYS A 116 -9.25 -9.01 -11.88
N GLU A 117 -10.15 -9.11 -12.85
CA GLU A 117 -11.27 -8.17 -13.00
C GLU A 117 -12.17 -8.15 -11.76
N LYS A 118 -12.46 -9.34 -11.20
CA LYS A 118 -13.30 -9.46 -10.01
C LYS A 118 -12.61 -8.97 -8.74
N TYR A 119 -11.37 -9.38 -8.47
CA TYR A 119 -10.75 -9.14 -7.16
C TYR A 119 -9.92 -7.85 -7.12
N LEU A 120 -9.18 -7.50 -8.18
CA LEU A 120 -8.31 -6.31 -8.13
C LEU A 120 -9.13 -5.01 -7.97
N SER A 121 -10.32 -4.95 -8.55
CA SER A 121 -11.24 -3.82 -8.39
C SER A 121 -11.76 -3.65 -6.97
N HIS A 122 -12.05 -4.75 -6.28
CA HIS A 122 -12.45 -4.72 -4.87
C HIS A 122 -11.26 -4.44 -3.93
N LEU A 123 -10.10 -5.04 -4.21
CA LEU A 123 -8.88 -4.86 -3.41
C LEU A 123 -8.33 -3.43 -3.45
N SER A 124 -8.66 -2.66 -4.49
CA SER A 124 -8.30 -1.25 -4.61
C SER A 124 -9.32 -0.30 -3.97
N THR A 125 -10.56 -0.74 -3.70
CA THR A 125 -11.67 0.16 -3.34
C THR A 125 -12.31 -0.11 -1.98
N ASP A 126 -12.66 -1.36 -1.66
CA ASP A 126 -13.54 -1.66 -0.52
C ASP A 126 -13.17 -2.94 0.26
N MET A 127 -12.20 -3.72 -0.23
CA MET A 127 -11.94 -5.06 0.29
C MET A 127 -10.55 -5.18 0.92
N VAL A 128 -10.51 -5.42 2.23
CA VAL A 128 -9.27 -5.75 2.96
C VAL A 128 -9.05 -7.26 2.92
N SER A 129 -7.86 -7.67 2.50
CA SER A 129 -7.47 -9.08 2.51
C SER A 129 -6.56 -9.41 3.67
N TYR A 130 -6.70 -10.64 4.18
CA TYR A 130 -5.75 -11.23 5.10
C TYR A 130 -5.10 -12.46 4.47
N PHE A 131 -3.82 -12.66 4.76
CA PHE A 131 -3.07 -13.80 4.29
C PHE A 131 -2.81 -14.76 5.45
N ASP A 132 -3.54 -15.88 5.48
CA ASP A 132 -3.22 -17.01 6.34
C ASP A 132 -2.51 -18.08 5.48
N ASN A 133 -1.32 -18.50 5.93
CA ASN A 133 -0.54 -19.58 5.33
C ASN A 133 -1.29 -20.93 5.32
N GLN A 134 -2.34 -21.08 6.12
CA GLN A 134 -3.22 -22.25 6.12
C GLN A 134 -4.40 -22.09 5.14
N GLN A 135 -4.97 -20.88 4.98
CA GLN A 135 -6.05 -20.55 4.03
C GLN A 135 -6.14 -19.04 3.72
N SER A 136 -5.86 -18.58 2.49
CA SER A 136 -6.15 -17.17 2.14
C SER A 136 -7.66 -16.89 2.15
N THR A 137 -8.12 -16.04 3.08
CA THR A 137 -9.54 -15.63 3.22
C THR A 137 -9.63 -14.12 3.14
N THR A 138 -10.50 -13.62 2.28
CA THR A 138 -10.73 -12.17 2.11
C THR A 138 -12.04 -11.77 2.78
N VAL A 139 -12.04 -10.66 3.53
CA VAL A 139 -13.22 -10.15 4.25
C VAL A 139 -13.69 -8.85 3.59
N ASN A 140 -14.97 -8.81 3.19
CA ASN A 140 -15.58 -7.58 2.68
C ASN A 140 -16.00 -6.68 3.84
N LEU A 141 -15.62 -5.40 3.79
CA LEU A 141 -16.21 -4.37 4.65
C LEU A 141 -17.57 -4.00 4.06
N HIS A 142 -18.66 -4.49 4.68
CA HIS A 142 -20.04 -4.10 4.35
C HIS A 142 -20.51 -2.98 5.28
#